data_AF-F3Z722-F1
#
_entry.id   AF-F3Z722-F1
#
_cell.length_a   1.000
_cell.length_b   1.000
_cell.length_c   1.000
_cell.angle_alpha   90.00
_cell.angle_beta   90.00
_cell.angle_gamma   90.00
#
_symmetry.space_group_name_H-M   'P 1'
#
loop_
_entity.id
_entity.type
_entity.pdbx_description
1 polymer ?
#
loop_
_entity_poly.entity_id
_entity_poly.type
_entity_poly.pdbx_seq_one_letter_code
_entity_poly.pdbx_strand_id
1 'polypeptide(L)'
;MHFGSLPSVGVGELKADDFLLDVREDDEWQAGHIEGALHIPMSDFVARYGEVTEAAPQDGTVNVICRSGGRSAQVTMYLAQQGIDAVNVEGGMQAWEAAGKPVVDDKGAAGFVM
;
A
#
# COMPACT_ATOMS: atom_id res chain seq x y z
N MET A 1 19.38 0.34 -5.02
CA MET A 1 18.64 1.45 -5.66
C MET A 1 18.45 2.51 -4.61
N HIS A 2 18.96 3.73 -4.83
CA HIS A 2 18.85 4.82 -3.86
C HIS A 2 17.64 5.65 -4.26
N PHE A 3 16.48 5.36 -3.66
CA PHE A 3 15.26 6.15 -3.82
C PHE A 3 15.50 7.47 -3.07
N GLY A 4 16.11 8.44 -3.73
CA GLY A 4 16.43 9.73 -3.12
C GLY A 4 15.17 10.36 -2.52
N SER A 5 15.18 10.54 -1.20
CA SER A 5 14.19 11.28 -0.41
C SER A 5 12.71 11.02 -0.74
N LEU A 6 12.37 9.79 -1.11
CA LEU A 6 10.95 9.41 -1.24
C LEU A 6 10.30 9.55 0.15
N PRO A 7 9.16 10.26 0.28
CA PRO A 7 8.42 10.27 1.52
C PRO A 7 8.07 8.84 1.95
N SER A 8 8.39 8.52 3.19
CA SER A 8 8.18 7.19 3.76
C SER A 8 7.62 7.28 5.17
N VAL A 9 6.89 6.25 5.57
CA VAL A 9 6.26 6.14 6.89
C VAL A 9 6.46 4.73 7.44
N GLY A 10 6.75 4.63 8.73
CA GLY A 10 6.85 3.34 9.40
C GLY A 10 5.47 2.73 9.66
N VAL A 11 5.37 1.40 9.63
CA VAL A 11 4.10 0.69 9.93
C VAL A 11 3.52 1.04 11.30
N GLY A 12 4.36 1.41 12.27
CA GLY A 12 3.94 1.80 13.62
C GLY A 12 3.26 3.18 13.69
N GLU A 13 3.44 4.02 12.67
CA GLU A 13 2.88 5.37 12.60
C GLU A 13 1.51 5.40 11.89
N LEU A 14 1.20 4.36 11.11
CA LEU A 14 -0.08 4.18 10.44
C LEU A 14 -1.22 3.93 11.43
N LYS A 15 -2.32 4.65 11.24
CA LYS A 15 -3.59 4.51 11.95
C LYS A 15 -4.55 3.61 11.17
N ALA A 16 -5.58 3.10 11.85
CA ALA A 16 -6.56 2.20 11.23
C ALA A 16 -7.38 2.86 10.11
N ASP A 17 -7.64 4.17 10.22
CA ASP A 17 -8.44 4.93 9.26
C ASP A 17 -7.60 5.59 8.14
N ASP A 18 -6.28 5.36 8.13
CA ASP A 18 -5.41 5.91 7.08
C ASP A 18 -5.69 5.20 5.75
N PHE A 19 -5.74 5.99 4.67
CA PHE A 19 -5.93 5.42 3.35
C PHE A 19 -4.69 4.62 2.92
N LEU A 20 -4.87 3.32 2.71
CA LEU A 20 -3.84 2.38 2.29
C LEU A 20 -4.11 1.87 0.88
N LEU A 21 -3.09 1.93 0.03
CA LEU A 21 -3.07 1.38 -1.32
C LEU A 21 -2.11 0.19 -1.36
N ASP A 22 -2.64 -1.02 -1.48
CA ASP A 22 -1.85 -2.24 -1.68
C ASP A 22 -1.63 -2.49 -3.17
N VAL A 23 -0.35 -2.52 -3.57
CA VAL A 23 0.07 -2.72 -4.97
C VAL A 23 0.71 -4.08 -5.23
N ARG A 24 0.51 -5.05 -4.32
CA ARG A 24 0.90 -6.44 -4.55
C ARG A 24 0.00 -7.08 -5.61
N GLU A 25 0.46 -8.19 -6.19
CA GLU A 25 -0.34 -8.93 -7.17
C GLU A 25 -1.50 -9.67 -6.49
N ASP A 26 -2.47 -10.13 -7.29
CA ASP A 26 -3.71 -10.75 -6.78
C ASP A 26 -3.45 -11.93 -5.85
N ASP A 27 -2.48 -12.80 -6.15
CA ASP A 27 -2.19 -13.98 -5.33
C ASP A 27 -1.68 -13.60 -3.92
N GLU A 28 -0.88 -12.54 -3.82
CA GLU A 28 -0.41 -12.02 -2.54
C GLU A 28 -1.53 -11.35 -1.74
N TRP A 29 -2.44 -10.64 -2.41
CA TRP A 29 -3.61 -10.02 -1.78
C TRP A 29 -4.56 -11.07 -1.21
N GLN A 30 -4.85 -12.10 -2.01
CA GLN A 30 -5.75 -13.20 -1.66
C GLN A 30 -5.23 -14.05 -0.50
N ALA A 31 -3.91 -14.18 -0.37
CA ALA A 31 -3.29 -14.87 0.77
C ALA A 31 -3.50 -14.11 2.10
N GLY A 32 -3.54 -12.78 2.03
CA GLY A 32 -3.75 -11.92 3.17
C GLY A 32 -3.39 -10.48 2.89
N HIS A 33 -4.21 -9.55 3.39
CA HIS A 33 -4.06 -8.12 3.21
C HIS A 33 -4.50 -7.32 4.44
N ILE A 34 -4.33 -6.00 4.39
CA ILE A 34 -4.78 -5.09 5.44
C ILE A 34 -6.26 -4.78 5.20
N GLU A 35 -7.09 -4.97 6.22
CA GLU A 35 -8.52 -4.66 6.15
C GLU A 35 -8.72 -3.19 5.77
N GLY A 36 -9.61 -2.95 4.79
CA GLY A 36 -9.94 -1.60 4.32
C GLY A 36 -8.94 -0.98 3.34
N ALA A 37 -7.83 -1.66 3.02
CA ALA A 37 -6.93 -1.20 1.97
C ALA A 37 -7.59 -1.27 0.58
N LEU A 38 -7.26 -0.32 -0.30
CA LEU A 38 -7.57 -0.39 -1.71
C LEU A 38 -6.52 -1.27 -2.41
N HIS A 39 -6.97 -2.28 -3.15
CA HIS A 39 -6.09 -3.17 -3.91
C HIS A 39 -6.05 -2.81 -5.40
N ILE A 40 -4.84 -2.49 -5.89
CA ILE A 40 -4.57 -2.30 -7.32
C ILE A 40 -3.21 -2.93 -7.63
N PRO A 41 -3.17 -4.10 -8.30
CA PRO A 41 -1.92 -4.74 -8.69
C PRO A 41 -0.99 -3.79 -9.44
N MET A 42 0.31 -3.88 -9.18
CA MET A 42 1.30 -3.04 -9.85
C MET A 42 1.25 -3.19 -11.38
N SER A 43 0.97 -4.41 -11.84
CA SER A 43 0.77 -4.75 -13.25
C SER A 43 -0.34 -3.94 -13.94
N ASP A 44 -1.41 -3.63 -13.21
CA ASP A 44 -2.60 -2.92 -13.71
C ASP A 44 -2.65 -1.44 -13.28
N PHE A 45 -1.70 -1.00 -12.46
CA PHE A 45 -1.77 0.27 -11.75
C PHE A 45 -2.02 1.48 -12.65
N VAL A 46 -1.31 1.58 -13.78
CA VAL A 46 -1.48 2.72 -14.70
C VAL A 46 -2.86 2.74 -15.35
N ALA A 47 -3.41 1.56 -15.68
CA ALA A 47 -4.75 1.45 -16.27
C ALA A 47 -5.85 1.76 -15.26
N ARG A 48 -5.61 1.43 -13.98
CA ARG A 48 -6.55 1.58 -12.86
C ARG A 48 -6.29 2.82 -12.01
N TYR A 49 -5.42 3.73 -12.43
CA TYR A 49 -5.05 4.95 -11.69
C TYR A 49 -6.27 5.80 -11.28
N GLY A 50 -7.32 5.82 -12.12
CA GLY A 50 -8.57 6.51 -11.82
C GLY A 50 -9.21 6.09 -10.49
N GLU A 51 -9.11 4.80 -10.13
CA GLU A 51 -9.65 4.27 -8.88
C GLU A 51 -8.96 4.88 -7.65
N VAL A 52 -7.65 5.16 -7.75
CA VAL A 52 -6.92 5.87 -6.68
C VAL A 52 -7.47 7.28 -6.54
N THR A 53 -7.66 8.01 -7.64
CA THR A 53 -8.16 9.40 -7.58
C THR A 53 -9.60 9.51 -7.11
N GLU A 54 -10.42 8.47 -7.30
CA GLU A 54 -11.79 8.43 -6.83
C GLU A 54 -11.90 8.03 -5.35
N ALA A 55 -11.05 7.11 -4.90
CA ALA A 55 -11.09 6.57 -3.54
C ALA A 55 -10.24 7.38 -2.55
N ALA A 56 -9.16 8.02 -3.01
CA ALA A 56 -8.26 8.76 -2.14
C ALA A 56 -8.97 10.00 -1.54
N PRO A 57 -8.72 10.30 -0.25
CA PRO A 57 -9.24 11.51 0.37
C PRO A 57 -8.70 12.77 -0.31
N GLN A 58 -9.58 13.77 -0.57
CA GLN A 58 -9.23 15.00 -1.30
C GLN A 58 -8.01 15.76 -0.72
N ASP A 59 -7.78 15.68 0.59
CA ASP A 59 -6.67 16.34 1.29
C ASP A 59 -5.86 15.35 2.16
N GLY A 60 -5.93 14.05 1.85
CA GLY A 60 -5.24 13.03 2.64
C GLY A 60 -4.12 12.33 1.89
N THR A 61 -3.20 11.76 2.66
CA THR A 61 -2.02 11.06 2.14
C THR A 61 -2.37 9.65 1.68
N VAL A 62 -1.89 9.25 0.51
CA VAL A 62 -1.97 7.87 0.01
C VAL A 62 -0.79 7.07 0.53
N ASN A 63 -1.05 6.14 1.46
CA ASN A 63 -0.02 5.25 2.00
C ASN A 63 0.12 4.02 1.09
N VAL A 64 1.19 3.95 0.32
CA VAL A 64 1.40 2.86 -0.64
C VAL A 64 2.18 1.74 -0.01
N ILE A 65 1.65 0.53 -0.04
CA ILE A 65 2.25 -0.67 0.53
C ILE A 65 2.43 -1.75 -0.54
N CYS A 66 3.53 -2.49 -0.45
CA CYS A 66 3.69 -3.74 -1.17
C CYS A 66 4.28 -4.78 -0.21
N ARG A 67 4.87 -5.87 -0.72
CA ARG A 67 5.48 -6.90 0.15
C ARG A 67 6.61 -6.37 1.04
N SER A 68 7.56 -5.62 0.47
CA SER A 68 8.81 -5.23 1.15
C SER A 68 9.22 -3.75 0.98
N GLY A 69 8.41 -2.94 0.30
CA GLY A 69 8.66 -1.52 0.05
C GLY A 69 9.21 -1.17 -1.35
N GLY A 70 9.63 -2.14 -2.15
CA GLY A 70 10.23 -1.87 -3.48
C GLY A 70 9.25 -1.41 -4.55
N ARG A 71 8.17 -2.19 -4.77
CA ARG A 71 7.12 -1.87 -5.78
C ARG A 71 6.34 -0.63 -5.39
N SER A 72 5.99 -0.54 -4.11
CA SER A 72 5.31 0.62 -3.54
C SER A 72 6.12 1.90 -3.67
N ALA A 73 7.45 1.85 -3.58
CA ALA A 73 8.29 3.03 -3.84
C ALA A 73 8.14 3.54 -5.28
N GLN A 74 8.08 2.63 -6.26
CA GLN A 74 7.88 3.01 -7.67
C GLN A 74 6.51 3.63 -7.91
N VAL A 75 5.46 3.06 -7.32
CA VAL A 75 4.10 3.61 -7.40
C VAL A 75 3.98 4.96 -6.67
N THR A 76 4.58 5.09 -5.49
CA THR A 76 4.63 6.36 -4.74
C THR A 76 5.28 7.46 -5.57
N MET A 77 6.42 7.17 -6.24
CA MET A 77 7.06 8.12 -7.14
C MET A 77 6.16 8.52 -8.31
N TYR A 78 5.43 7.56 -8.89
CA TYR A 78 4.49 7.84 -9.97
C TYR A 78 3.35 8.76 -9.49
N LEU A 79 2.73 8.45 -8.36
CA LEU A 79 1.67 9.26 -7.75
C LEU A 79 2.15 10.69 -7.47
N ALA A 80 3.34 10.84 -6.89
CA ALA A 80 3.95 12.14 -6.62
C ALA A 80 4.17 12.97 -7.91
N GLN A 81 4.55 12.32 -9.03
CA GLN A 81 4.67 12.98 -10.33
C GLN A 81 3.32 13.45 -10.90
N GLN A 82 2.21 12.81 -10.51
CA GLN A 82 0.86 13.26 -10.84
C GLN A 82 0.33 14.32 -9.86
N GLY A 83 1.12 14.72 -8.87
CA GLY A 83 0.72 15.70 -7.86
C GLY A 83 -0.13 15.14 -6.71
N ILE A 84 -0.20 13.82 -6.58
CA ILE A 84 -0.86 13.16 -5.44
C ILE A 84 0.12 13.09 -4.26
N ASP A 85 -0.36 13.45 -3.07
CA ASP A 85 0.38 13.24 -1.83
C ASP A 85 0.43 11.74 -1.52
N ALA A 86 1.60 11.14 -1.67
CA ALA A 86 1.81 9.72 -1.48
C ALA A 86 3.08 9.46 -0.66
N VAL A 87 2.99 8.49 0.24
CA VAL A 87 4.11 8.03 1.07
C VAL A 87 4.27 6.53 0.91
N ASN A 88 5.51 6.06 0.90
CA ASN A 88 5.81 4.64 0.84
C ASN A 88 5.85 4.05 2.25
N VAL A 89 5.11 2.96 2.48
CA VAL A 89 5.16 2.24 3.75
C VAL A 89 6.46 1.44 3.85
N GLU A 90 7.28 1.76 4.84
CA GLU A 90 8.60 1.15 5.04
C GLU A 90 8.50 -0.32 5.44
N GLY A 91 9.27 -1.17 4.75
CA GLY A 91 9.28 -2.61 4.99
C GLY A 91 8.02 -3.36 4.53
N GLY A 92 7.00 -2.65 4.02
CA GLY A 92 5.81 -3.24 3.43
C GLY A 92 5.01 -4.15 4.37
N MET A 93 4.30 -5.11 3.78
CA MET A 93 3.53 -6.12 4.51
C MET A 93 4.42 -7.00 5.40
N GLN A 94 5.69 -7.21 5.07
CA GLN A 94 6.62 -7.94 5.95
C GLN A 94 6.81 -7.21 7.29
N ALA A 95 6.99 -5.89 7.27
CA ALA A 95 7.08 -5.10 8.49
C ALA A 95 5.72 -5.03 9.22
N TRP A 96 4.61 -4.98 8.49
CA TRP A 96 3.27 -5.02 9.06
C TRP A 96 3.01 -6.29 9.87
N GLU A 97 3.31 -7.45 9.28
CA GLU A 97 3.19 -8.76 9.93
C GLU A 97 4.17 -8.90 11.11
N ALA A 98 5.42 -8.48 10.94
CA ALA A 98 6.41 -8.50 12.02
C ALA A 98 6.01 -7.60 13.22
N ALA A 99 5.23 -6.55 12.97
CA ALA A 99 4.66 -5.70 14.02
C ALA A 99 3.43 -6.33 14.71
N GLY A 100 3.00 -7.53 14.31
CA GLY A 100 1.85 -8.23 14.86
C GLY A 100 0.52 -7.57 14.52
N LYS A 101 0.47 -6.77 13.45
CA LYS A 101 -0.76 -6.10 13.01
C LYS A 101 -1.68 -7.08 12.27
N PRO A 102 -3.01 -6.87 12.30
CA PRO A 102 -3.97 -7.79 11.68
C PRO A 102 -3.74 -7.93 10.17
N VAL A 103 -3.86 -9.16 9.68
CA VAL A 103 -3.89 -9.51 8.26
C VAL A 103 -5.12 -10.37 8.04
N VAL A 104 -5.92 -10.02 7.03
CA VAL A 104 -7.19 -10.68 6.72
C VAL A 104 -7.19 -11.26 5.31
N ASP A 105 -7.93 -12.34 5.08
CA ASP A 105 -8.29 -12.81 3.74
C ASP A 105 -9.60 -12.16 3.26
N ASP A 106 -10.03 -12.48 2.04
CA ASP A 106 -11.28 -12.00 1.45
C ASP A 106 -12.55 -12.35 2.25
N LYS A 107 -12.45 -13.27 3.22
CA LYS A 107 -13.56 -13.67 4.11
C LYS A 107 -13.49 -12.98 5.47
N GLY A 108 -12.50 -12.11 5.70
CA GLY A 108 -12.23 -11.49 6.99
C GLY A 108 -11.64 -12.46 8.02
N ALA A 109 -11.17 -13.64 7.59
CA ALA A 109 -10.45 -14.56 8.46
C ALA A 109 -8.96 -14.20 8.51
N ALA A 110 -8.20 -14.79 9.43
CA ALA A 110 -6.77 -14.55 9.52
C ALA A 110 -6.05 -14.97 8.22
N GLY A 111 -5.42 -14.00 7.56
CA GLY A 111 -4.56 -14.20 6.39
C GLY A 111 -3.08 -14.29 6.77
N PHE A 112 -2.22 -14.40 5.76
CA PHE A 112 -0.76 -14.38 5.94
C PHE A 112 -0.08 -13.56 4.82
N VAL A 113 1.13 -13.07 5.10
CA VAL A 113 1.91 -12.35 4.09
C VAL A 113 2.68 -13.35 3.22
N MET A 114 2.30 -13.43 1.94
CA MET A 114 3.02 -14.23 0.93
C MET A 114 4.30 -13.55 0.48
#